data_AF-A0A936DAC2-F1
#
_entry.id   AF-A0A936DAC2-F1
#
_cell.length_a   1.000
_cell.length_b   1.000
_cell.length_c   1.000
_cell.angle_alpha   90.00
_cell.angle_beta   90.00
_cell.angle_gamma   90.00
#
_symmetry.space_group_name_H-M   'P 1'
#
loop_
_entity.id
_entity.type
_entity.pdbx_description
1 polymer ?
#
loop_
_entity_poly.entity_id
_entity_poly.type
_entity_poly.pdbx_seq_one_letter_code
_entity_poly.pdbx_strand_id
1 'polypeptide(L)'
;MKLDKHVFAPAFALLFGLVATPAAADEAGAQGRIVRFALNTQGSDDAGSLGSIGVRKSDGKIDEYRWGGTSCPASKLTDSQVLALEHAFHNRHRTLVTPRFKPGDVKEIRCLVGFEFNASS
;
A
#
# COMPACT_ATOMS: atom_id res chain seq x y z
N MET A 1 16.74 -48.85 -56.78
CA MET A 1 17.06 -47.92 -55.68
C MET A 1 15.90 -46.94 -55.55
N LYS A 2 15.11 -47.06 -54.48
CA LYS A 2 13.98 -46.19 -54.13
C LYS A 2 14.51 -45.08 -53.23
N LEU A 3 14.20 -43.82 -53.56
CA LEU A 3 14.56 -42.65 -52.76
C LEU A 3 13.30 -42.20 -52.01
N ASP A 4 13.29 -42.46 -50.70
CA ASP A 4 12.17 -42.19 -49.81
C ASP A 4 11.94 -40.68 -49.62
N LYS A 5 10.66 -40.32 -49.64
CA LYS A 5 10.11 -38.98 -49.34
C LYS A 5 9.73 -38.90 -47.87
N HIS A 6 9.47 -37.67 -47.42
CA HIS A 6 8.99 -37.22 -46.09
C HIS A 6 10.15 -36.87 -45.15
N VAL A 7 10.17 -35.72 -44.46
CA VAL A 7 9.11 -35.17 -43.60
C VAL A 7 9.21 -33.63 -43.60
N PHE A 8 8.08 -32.95 -43.82
CA PHE A 8 7.94 -31.49 -43.68
C PHE A 8 7.49 -31.23 -42.23
N ALA A 9 8.36 -30.62 -41.42
CA ALA A 9 8.07 -30.30 -40.02
C ALA A 9 7.38 -28.93 -39.92
N PRO A 10 6.20 -28.80 -39.29
CA PRO A 10 5.62 -27.49 -39.00
C PRO A 10 6.27 -26.90 -37.74
N ALA A 11 6.99 -25.79 -37.89
CA ALA A 11 7.49 -24.99 -36.78
C ALA A 11 6.30 -24.29 -36.09
N PHE A 12 5.88 -24.84 -34.95
CA PHE A 12 4.84 -24.27 -34.09
C PHE A 12 5.43 -23.05 -33.37
N ALA A 13 5.07 -21.84 -33.81
CA ALA A 13 5.47 -20.60 -33.17
C ALA A 13 4.80 -20.49 -31.80
N LEU A 14 5.57 -20.68 -30.72
CA LEU A 14 5.17 -20.39 -29.34
C LEU A 14 5.01 -18.88 -29.18
N LEU A 15 3.78 -18.38 -29.38
CA LEU A 15 3.37 -17.06 -28.91
C LEU A 15 3.38 -17.08 -27.37
N PHE A 16 4.46 -16.57 -26.77
CA PHE A 16 4.51 -16.22 -25.36
C PHE A 16 3.52 -15.08 -25.10
N GLY A 17 2.31 -15.42 -24.65
CA GLY A 17 1.39 -14.46 -24.07
C GLY A 17 1.97 -13.91 -22.78
N LEU A 18 2.55 -12.70 -22.84
CA LEU A 18 2.83 -11.89 -21.66
C LEU A 18 1.49 -11.57 -20.98
N VAL A 19 1.12 -12.39 -20.00
CA VAL A 19 0.01 -12.10 -19.10
C VAL A 19 0.47 -10.95 -18.22
N ALA A 20 0.20 -9.72 -18.63
CA ALA A 20 0.39 -8.55 -17.79
C ALA A 20 -0.56 -8.68 -16.60
N THR A 21 -0.04 -9.02 -15.42
CA THR A 21 -0.81 -8.91 -14.19
C THR A 21 -1.03 -7.41 -13.94
N PRO A 22 -2.29 -6.95 -13.76
CA PRO A 22 -2.52 -5.58 -13.40
C PRO A 22 -1.94 -5.36 -12.01
N ALA A 23 -0.87 -4.57 -11.93
CA ALA A 23 -0.44 -4.02 -10.65
C ALA A 23 -1.59 -3.12 -10.18
N ALA A 24 -2.28 -3.51 -9.10
CA ALA A 24 -3.27 -2.64 -8.49
C ALA A 24 -2.59 -1.31 -8.14
N ALA A 25 -3.04 -0.24 -8.80
CA ALA A 25 -2.52 1.10 -8.60
C ALA A 25 -2.82 1.54 -7.16
N ASP A 26 -1.91 2.34 -6.60
CA ASP A 26 -2.10 2.91 -5.26
C ASP A 26 -3.32 3.83 -5.27
N GLU A 27 -4.20 3.67 -4.29
CA GLU A 27 -5.36 4.54 -4.10
C GLU A 27 -4.98 5.77 -3.27
N ALA A 28 -5.54 6.93 -3.63
CA ALA A 28 -5.44 8.12 -2.81
C ALA A 28 -6.52 8.11 -1.72
N GLY A 29 -6.10 8.20 -0.47
CA GLY A 29 -6.98 8.50 0.64
C GLY A 29 -7.46 9.94 0.59
N ALA A 30 -8.56 10.22 1.31
CA ALA A 30 -9.01 11.59 1.47
C ALA A 30 -8.02 12.38 2.33
N GLN A 31 -7.82 13.65 1.97
CA GLN A 31 -7.00 14.55 2.78
C GLN A 31 -7.65 14.79 4.15
N GLY A 32 -6.81 14.84 5.19
CA GLY A 32 -7.28 15.12 6.54
C GLY A 32 -6.16 15.41 7.52
N ARG A 33 -6.49 15.40 8.80
CA ARG A 33 -5.54 15.58 9.90
C ARG A 33 -5.26 14.23 10.56
N ILE A 34 -3.99 13.97 10.91
CA ILE A 34 -3.66 12.81 11.74
C ILE A 34 -4.18 13.09 13.15
N VAL A 35 -5.07 12.22 13.62
CA VAL A 35 -5.72 12.34 14.93
C VAL A 35 -5.46 11.14 15.83
N ARG A 36 -4.91 10.07 15.26
CA ARG A 36 -4.36 8.92 15.96
C ARG A 36 -3.05 8.53 15.30
N PHE A 37 -2.05 8.21 16.10
CA PHE A 37 -0.78 7.65 15.68
C PHE A 37 -0.43 6.54 16.66
N ALA A 38 -0.13 5.34 16.17
CA ALA A 38 0.19 4.18 16.98
C ALA A 38 1.38 3.42 16.39
N LEU A 39 2.27 2.98 17.26
CA LEU A 39 3.37 2.06 16.97
C LEU A 39 3.19 0.82 17.83
N ASN A 40 3.25 -0.34 17.19
CA ASN A 40 3.07 -1.62 17.85
C ASN A 40 4.41 -2.35 17.91
N THR A 41 4.69 -2.96 19.06
CA THR A 41 5.81 -3.88 19.22
C THR A 41 5.33 -5.32 18.98
N GLN A 42 6.26 -6.25 18.77
CA GLN A 42 5.96 -7.67 18.53
C GLN A 42 5.18 -8.36 19.67
N GLY A 43 5.07 -7.75 20.85
CA GLY A 43 4.31 -8.27 21.98
C GLY A 43 2.91 -7.66 22.14
N SER A 44 2.48 -6.79 21.23
CA SER A 44 1.15 -6.16 21.28
C SER A 44 0.06 -7.11 20.78
N ASP A 45 -1.13 -7.07 21.39
CA ASP A 45 -2.32 -7.75 20.85
C ASP A 45 -2.70 -7.23 19.45
N ASP A 46 -2.27 -6.01 19.10
CA ASP A 46 -2.43 -5.37 17.80
C ASP A 46 -1.21 -5.56 16.86
N ALA A 47 -0.30 -6.50 17.17
CA ALA A 47 0.94 -6.76 16.41
C ALA A 47 0.70 -7.27 14.96
N GLY A 48 -0.56 -7.44 14.55
CA GLY A 48 -0.92 -7.66 13.15
C GLY A 48 -0.44 -6.55 12.21
N SER A 49 -0.14 -5.35 12.73
CA SER A 49 0.54 -4.26 12.01
C SER A 49 1.66 -3.68 12.87
N LEU A 50 2.71 -3.12 12.26
CA LEU A 50 3.79 -2.44 13.00
C LEU A 50 3.36 -1.03 13.47
N GLY A 51 2.36 -0.45 12.82
CA GLY A 51 1.78 0.81 13.26
C GLY A 51 0.56 1.21 12.45
N SER A 52 -0.11 2.25 12.92
CA SER A 52 -1.27 2.83 12.25
C SER A 52 -1.41 4.33 12.46
N ILE A 53 -2.07 4.98 11.50
CA ILE A 53 -2.54 6.35 11.62
C ILE A 53 -4.06 6.39 11.42
N GLY A 54 -4.73 7.24 12.20
CA GLY A 54 -6.12 7.62 11.97
C GLY A 54 -6.17 9.02 11.38
N VAL A 55 -6.76 9.17 10.19
CA VAL A 55 -6.89 10.45 9.49
C VAL A 55 -8.34 10.90 9.56
N ARG A 56 -8.59 12.05 10.20
CA ARG A 56 -9.92 12.68 10.25
C ARG A 56 -10.10 13.55 9.02
N LYS A 57 -11.13 13.22 8.24
CA LYS A 57 -11.52 13.93 7.03
C LYS A 57 -12.41 15.14 7.35
N SER A 58 -12.70 15.93 6.32
CA SER A 58 -13.61 17.08 6.42
C SER A 58 -15.05 16.69 6.79
N ASP A 59 -15.49 15.48 6.44
CA ASP A 59 -16.80 14.93 6.83
C ASP A 59 -16.84 14.43 8.29
N GLY A 60 -15.74 14.59 9.04
CA GLY A 60 -15.61 14.15 10.43
C GLY A 60 -15.32 12.66 10.61
N LYS A 61 -15.41 11.83 9.56
CA LYS A 61 -15.08 10.40 9.65
C LYS A 61 -13.58 10.21 9.78
N ILE A 62 -13.20 9.13 10.45
CA ILE A 62 -11.80 8.73 10.64
C ILE A 62 -11.55 7.48 9.81
N ASP A 63 -10.61 7.57 8.88
CA ASP A 63 -10.08 6.40 8.18
C ASP A 63 -8.77 5.96 8.83
N GLU A 64 -8.66 4.67 9.11
CA GLU A 64 -7.44 4.06 9.65
C GLU A 64 -6.58 3.51 8.50
N TYR A 65 -5.28 3.77 8.58
CA TYR A 65 -4.27 3.28 7.65
C TYR A 65 -3.17 2.58 8.45
N ARG A 66 -2.82 1.36 8.06
CA ARG A 66 -1.86 0.50 8.75
C ARG A 66 -0.63 0.26 7.90
N TRP A 67 0.51 -0.02 8.51
CA TRP A 67 1.71 -0.49 7.78
C TRP A 67 2.41 -1.61 8.53
N GLY A 68 3.14 -2.41 7.77
CA GLY A 68 3.93 -3.54 8.25
C GLY A 68 3.09 -4.67 8.83
N GLY A 69 3.78 -5.59 9.49
CA GLY A 69 3.18 -6.76 10.13
C GLY A 69 2.60 -7.74 9.11
N THR A 70 1.72 -8.61 9.59
CA THR A 70 1.03 -9.62 8.77
C THR A 70 -0.15 -9.05 8.00
N SER A 71 -0.72 -7.92 8.45
CA SER A 71 -1.85 -7.25 7.82
C SER A 71 -1.46 -6.49 6.55
N CYS A 72 -0.24 -5.94 6.54
CA CYS A 72 0.28 -5.10 5.46
C CYS A 72 1.75 -5.45 5.14
N PRO A 73 2.05 -6.70 4.74
CA PRO A 73 3.43 -7.20 4.64
C PRO A 73 4.29 -6.48 3.60
N ALA A 74 3.67 -5.99 2.52
CA ALA A 74 4.32 -5.25 1.45
C ALA A 74 4.48 -3.74 1.74
N SER A 75 3.74 -3.20 2.71
CA SER A 75 3.77 -1.79 3.07
C SER A 75 4.74 -1.62 4.25
N LYS A 76 5.97 -1.21 3.95
CA LYS A 76 7.00 -0.97 4.96
C LYS A 76 7.42 0.49 4.88
N LEU A 77 7.08 1.25 5.92
CA LEU A 77 7.58 2.60 6.07
C LEU A 77 9.00 2.56 6.64
N THR A 78 9.86 3.46 6.16
CA THR A 78 11.17 3.69 6.75
C THR A 78 11.04 4.47 8.06
N ASP A 79 12.05 4.41 8.93
CA ASP A 79 12.06 5.18 10.18
C ASP A 79 11.88 6.68 9.94
N SER A 80 12.47 7.22 8.86
CA SER A 80 12.31 8.62 8.47
C SER A 80 10.86 8.97 8.06
N GLN A 81 10.14 8.04 7.42
CA GLN A 81 8.74 8.21 7.07
C GLN A 81 7.85 8.12 8.31
N VAL A 82 8.14 7.21 9.24
CA VAL A 82 7.44 7.10 10.52
C VAL A 82 7.63 8.37 11.34
N LEU A 83 8.86 8.87 11.45
CA LEU A 83 9.17 10.14 12.12
C LEU A 83 8.44 11.32 11.47
N ALA A 84 8.35 11.35 10.14
CA ALA A 84 7.59 12.38 9.44
C ALA A 84 6.08 12.35 9.78
N LEU A 85 5.48 11.17 9.92
CA LEU A 85 4.09 11.01 10.37
C LEU A 85 3.90 11.43 11.84
N GLU A 86 4.86 11.10 12.72
CA GLU A 86 4.88 11.55 14.11
C GLU A 86 4.93 13.10 14.19
N HIS A 87 5.84 13.72 13.44
CA HIS A 87 5.92 15.18 13.33
C HIS A 87 4.61 15.79 12.82
N ALA A 88 3.97 15.19 11.82
CA ALA A 88 2.68 15.64 11.31
C ALA A 88 1.55 15.48 12.34
N PHE A 89 1.59 14.44 13.19
CA PHE A 89 0.65 14.26 14.29
C PHE A 89 0.83 15.32 15.40
N HIS A 90 2.07 15.64 15.77
CA HIS A 90 2.35 16.73 16.71
C HIS A 90 1.94 18.10 16.14
N ASN A 91 2.15 18.32 14.84
CA ASN A 91 1.79 19.55 14.13
C ASN A 91 0.42 19.47 13.44
N ARG A 92 -0.48 18.58 13.88
CA ARG A 92 -1.75 18.27 13.21
C ARG A 92 -2.69 19.46 13.01
N HIS A 93 -2.48 20.58 13.69
CA HIS A 93 -3.23 21.83 13.49
C HIS A 93 -2.76 22.64 12.28
N ARG A 94 -1.53 22.42 11.80
CA ARG A 94 -0.91 23.12 10.66
C ARG A 94 -0.62 22.20 9.47
N THR A 95 -0.69 20.90 9.67
CA THR A 95 -0.38 19.89 8.66
C THR A 95 -1.63 19.11 8.29
N LEU A 96 -1.89 18.99 6.98
CA LEU A 96 -2.82 18.05 6.38
C LEU A 96 -2.01 16.92 5.73
N VAL A 97 -2.54 15.70 5.80
CA VAL A 97 -1.95 14.52 5.16
C VAL A 97 -2.93 13.97 4.13
N THR A 98 -2.39 13.55 2.98
CA THR A 98 -3.11 12.76 1.97
C THR A 98 -2.46 11.38 1.92
N PRO A 99 -3.08 10.34 2.53
CA PRO A 99 -2.54 8.98 2.50
C PRO A 99 -2.58 8.38 1.10
N ARG A 100 -1.61 7.52 0.78
CA ARG A 100 -1.67 6.60 -0.37
C ARG A 100 -1.76 5.19 0.18
N PHE A 101 -2.70 4.39 -0.29
CA PHE A 101 -2.95 3.08 0.26
C PHE A 101 -3.22 2.00 -0.80
N LYS A 102 -2.99 0.75 -0.42
CA LYS A 102 -3.53 -0.42 -1.10
C LYS A 102 -4.54 -1.12 -0.21
N PRO A 103 -5.57 -1.77 -0.76
CA PRO A 103 -6.37 -2.69 0.03
C PRO A 103 -5.48 -3.80 0.59
N GLY A 104 -5.64 -4.11 1.88
CA GLY A 104 -4.97 -5.24 2.52
C GLY A 104 -5.66 -6.57 2.19
N ASP A 105 -5.00 -7.68 2.53
CA ASP A 105 -5.53 -9.04 2.29
C ASP A 105 -6.80 -9.32 3.11
N VAL A 106 -6.96 -8.63 4.25
CA VAL A 106 -8.17 -8.65 5.05
C VAL A 106 -9.06 -7.47 4.64
N LYS A 107 -10.35 -7.75 4.47
CA LYS A 107 -11.36 -6.75 4.10
C LYS A 107 -11.28 -5.54 5.03
N GLU A 108 -11.41 -4.34 4.45
CA GLU A 108 -11.43 -3.05 5.16
C GLU A 108 -10.08 -2.57 5.72
N ILE A 109 -8.99 -3.35 5.57
CA ILE A 109 -7.64 -2.86 5.88
C ILE A 109 -7.13 -1.98 4.73
N ARG A 110 -6.65 -0.78 5.08
CA ARG A 110 -5.94 0.11 4.15
C ARG A 110 -4.46 0.12 4.51
N CYS A 111 -3.65 -0.49 3.65
CA CYS A 111 -2.21 -0.55 3.82
C CYS A 111 -1.56 0.72 3.30
N LEU A 112 -0.97 1.51 4.19
CA LEU A 112 -0.33 2.79 3.90
C LEU A 112 0.96 2.58 3.11
N VAL A 113 0.96 2.89 1.82
CA VAL A 113 2.13 2.72 0.95
C VAL A 113 2.87 4.05 0.70
N GLY A 114 2.26 5.17 1.07
CA GLY A 114 2.87 6.49 0.97
C GLY A 114 1.96 7.56 1.55
N PHE A 115 2.43 8.81 1.54
CA PHE A 115 1.65 9.96 2.00
C PHE A 115 2.27 11.25 1.46
N GLU A 116 1.45 12.29 1.39
CA GLU A 116 1.84 13.65 1.05
C GLU A 116 1.41 14.60 2.17
N PHE A 117 2.18 15.67 2.41
CA PHE A 117 1.82 16.71 3.37
C PHE A 117 1.50 18.01 2.66
N ASN A 118 0.42 18.65 3.11
CA ASN A 118 0.02 19.98 2.69
C ASN A 118 -0.11 20.89 3.91
N ALA A 119 0.25 22.16 3.77
CA ALA A 119 -0.01 23.16 4.81
C ALA A 119 -1.53 23.39 4.92
N SER A 120 -2.05 23.50 6.14
CA SER A 120 -3.40 24.07 6.32
C SER A 120 -3.28 25.59 6.29
N SER A 121 -3.82 26.21 5.24
CA SER A 121 -4.03 27.66 5.13
C SER A 121 -4.97 28.17 6.21
#